data_AF-A0A1X4HUI5-F1
#
_entry.id   AF-A0A1X4HUI5-F1
#
_cell.length_a   1.000
_cell.length_b   1.000
_cell.length_c   1.000
_cell.angle_alpha   90.00
_cell.angle_beta   90.00
_cell.angle_gamma   90.00
#
_symmetry.space_group_name_H-M   'P 1'
#
loop_
_entity.id
_entity.type
_entity.pdbx_description
1 polymer ?
#
loop_
_entity_poly.entity_id
_entity_poly.type
_entity_poly.pdbx_seq_one_letter_code
_entity_poly.pdbx_strand_id
1 'polypeptide(L)' 'DAGTVAAHVTELRRHAPGAVAGYLAMARATADRALAHGLLKPELAEDLLGVLADGAGGAAGADGTGSTPGEDR' A
#
# COMPACT_ATOMS: atom_id res chain seq x y z
N ASP A 1 14.42 2.75 3.64
CA ASP A 1 13.95 3.92 2.88
C ASP A 1 12.78 3.54 1.99
N ALA A 2 12.12 4.51 1.35
CA ALA A 2 10.92 4.30 0.53
C ALA A 2 11.17 3.40 -0.68
N GLY A 3 12.34 3.50 -1.33
CA GLY A 3 12.70 2.67 -2.48
C GLY A 3 12.80 1.19 -2.13
N THR A 4 13.43 0.89 -0.99
CA THR A 4 13.51 -0.49 -0.47
C THR A 4 12.11 -1.08 -0.20
N VAL A 5 11.20 -0.29 0.39
CA VAL A 5 9.83 -0.74 0.68
C VAL A 5 9.04 -0.98 -0.61
N ALA A 6 9.17 -0.10 -1.61
CA ALA A 6 8.52 -0.25 -2.90
C ALA A 6 8.94 -1.55 -3.63
N ALA A 7 10.24 -1.86 -3.61
CA ALA A 7 10.75 -3.11 -4.15
C ALA A 7 10.16 -4.32 -3.40
N HIS A 8 10.11 -4.27 -2.07
CA HIS A 8 9.52 -5.34 -1.26
C HIS A 8 8.04 -5.57 -1.55
N VAL A 9 7.25 -4.51 -1.68
CA VAL A 9 5.82 -4.62 -2.06
C VAL A 9 5.67 -5.27 -3.43
N THR A 10 6.55 -4.93 -4.38
CA THR A 10 6.50 -5.52 -5.73
C THR A 10 6.82 -7.02 -5.69
N GLU A 11 7.81 -7.43 -4.91
CA GLU A 11 8.15 -8.85 -4.73
C GLU A 11 7.04 -9.61 -3.98
N LEU A 12 6.44 -9.00 -2.95
CA LEU A 12 5.29 -9.59 -2.26
C LEU A 12 4.09 -9.75 -3.20
N ARG A 13 3.80 -8.77 -4.05
CA ARG A 13 2.73 -8.88 -5.06
C ARG A 13 2.97 -10.05 -6.02
N ARG A 14 4.22 -10.31 -6.39
CA ARG A 14 4.60 -11.43 -7.29
C ARG A 14 4.52 -12.80 -6.61
N HIS A 15 5.00 -12.90 -5.38
CA HIS A 15 5.26 -14.22 -4.75
C HIS A 15 4.29 -14.56 -3.62
N ALA A 16 3.66 -13.57 -2.99
CA ALA A 16 2.77 -13.74 -1.86
C ALA A 16 1.69 -12.64 -1.82
N PRO A 17 0.81 -12.54 -2.85
CA PRO A 17 -0.15 -11.45 -2.96
C PRO A 17 -1.08 -11.33 -1.74
N GLY A 18 -1.44 -12.45 -1.10
CA GLY A 18 -2.23 -12.46 0.13
C GLY A 18 -1.53 -11.84 1.37
N ALA A 19 -0.20 -11.68 1.34
CA ALA A 19 0.56 -11.07 2.42
C ALA A 19 0.68 -9.54 2.29
N VAL A 20 0.37 -8.98 1.11
CA VAL A 20 0.59 -7.55 0.80
C VAL A 20 -0.19 -6.65 1.75
N ALA A 21 -1.48 -6.94 1.99
CA ALA A 21 -2.31 -6.15 2.88
C ALA A 21 -1.76 -6.12 4.32
N GLY A 22 -1.34 -7.28 4.84
CA GLY A 22 -0.75 -7.39 6.17
C GLY A 22 0.58 -6.64 6.30
N TYR A 23 1.44 -6.77 5.29
CA TYR A 23 2.70 -6.02 5.22
C TYR A 23 2.47 -4.51 5.25
N LEU A 24 1.57 -3.99 4.41
CA LEU A 24 1.29 -2.56 4.31
C LEU A 24 0.74 -1.99 5.61
N ALA A 25 -0.17 -2.70 6.28
CA ALA A 25 -0.71 -2.29 7.57
C ALA A 25 0.38 -2.18 8.64
N MET A 26 1.25 -3.20 8.74
CA MET A 26 2.37 -3.21 9.68
C MET A 26 3.40 -2.10 9.37
N ALA A 27 3.71 -1.89 8.10
CA ALA A 27 4.64 -0.86 7.66
C ALA A 27 4.10 0.53 7.99
N ARG A 28 2.80 0.78 7.78
CA ARG A 28 2.15 2.05 8.12
C ARG A 28 2.20 2.33 9.62
N ALA A 29 1.78 1.36 10.45
CA ALA A 29 1.85 1.51 11.90
C ALA A 29 3.27 1.77 12.41
N THR A 30 4.28 1.20 11.74
CA THR A 30 5.69 1.43 12.08
C THR A 30 6.16 2.82 11.68
N ALA A 31 5.79 3.30 10.49
CA ALA A 31 6.10 4.66 10.05
C ALA A 31 5.45 5.72 10.97
N ASP A 32 4.17 5.53 11.33
CA ASP A 32 3.45 6.44 12.21
C ASP A 32 4.11 6.52 13.61
N ARG A 33 4.54 5.38 14.19
CA ARG A 33 5.31 5.38 15.44
C ARG A 33 6.65 6.07 15.32
N ALA A 34 7.39 5.83 14.23
CA ALA A 34 8.69 6.44 14.03
C ALA A 34 8.61 7.97 13.90
N LEU A 35 7.56 8.47 13.24
CA LEU A 35 7.22 9.89 13.19
C LEU A 35 6.89 10.45 14.57
N ALA A 36 5.99 9.80 15.31
CA ALA A 36 5.59 10.24 16.65
C ALA A 36 6.76 10.32 17.64
N HIS A 37 7.76 9.46 17.46
CA HIS A 37 8.97 9.44 18.30
C HIS A 37 10.15 10.25 17.73
N GLY A 38 9.98 10.94 16.60
CA GLY A 38 11.05 11.74 15.97
C GLY A 38 12.22 10.91 15.42
N LEU A 39 12.04 9.60 15.23
CA LEU A 39 13.04 8.70 14.68
C LEU A 39 13.09 8.73 13.15
N LEU A 40 12.01 9.20 12.54
CA LEU A 40 11.90 9.38 11.10
C LEU A 40 11.75 10.86 10.78
N LYS A 41 12.61 11.36 9.90
CA LYS A 41 12.52 12.74 9.41
C LYS A 41 11.22 12.91 8.60
N PRO A 42 10.49 14.04 8.76
CA PRO A 42 9.25 14.28 8.04
C PRO A 42 9.38 14.12 6.53
N GLU A 43 10.47 14.61 5.95
CA GLU A 43 10.69 14.58 4.50
C GLU A 43 10.83 13.14 3.99
N LEU A 44 11.51 12.27 4.74
CA LEU A 44 11.62 10.84 4.40
C LEU A 44 10.32 10.08 4.67
N ALA A 45 9.51 10.56 5.61
CA ALA A 45 8.24 9.95 5.91
C ALA A 45 7.21 10.19 4.80
N GLU A 46 7.19 11.39 4.22
CA GLU A 46 6.30 11.71 3.10
C GLU A 46 6.50 10.74 1.92
N ASP A 47 7.75 10.52 1.49
CA ASP A 47 8.09 9.56 0.44
C ASP A 47 7.65 8.13 0.81
N LEU A 48 7.93 7.71 2.04
CA LEU A 48 7.57 6.37 2.52
C LEU A 48 6.05 6.17 2.57
N LEU A 49 5.32 7.16 3.09
CA LEU A 49 3.86 7.10 3.21
C LEU A 49 3.18 7.11 1.83
N GLY A 50 3.74 7.81 0.85
CA GLY A 50 3.30 7.75 -0.54
C GLY A 50 3.38 6.34 -1.13
N VAL A 51 4.51 5.66 -0.96
CA VAL A 51 4.69 4.26 -1.39
C VAL A 51 3.70 3.32 -0.70
N LEU A 52 3.47 3.49 0.61
CA LEU A 52 2.54 2.64 1.35
C LEU A 52 1.08 2.87 0.90
N ALA A 53 0.71 4.10 0.55
CA ALA A 53 -0.61 4.43 0.02
C ALA A 53 -0.85 3.83 -1.38
N ASP A 54 0.12 3.96 -2.29
CA ASP A 54 0.08 3.32 -3.61
C ASP A 54 0.01 1.78 -3.50
N GLY A 55 0.77 1.24 -2.54
CA GLY A 55 0.74 -0.16 -2.12
C GLY A 55 -0.67 -0.67 -1.85
N ALA A 56 -1.45 0.11 -1.09
CA ALA A 56 -2.79 -0.23 -0.65
C ALA A 56 -3.85 -0.01 -1.75
N GLY A 57 -3.71 1.05 -2.56
CA GLY A 57 -4.64 1.38 -3.64
C GLY A 57 -4.72 0.31 -4.72
N GLY A 58 -3.62 -0.40 -5.01
CA GLY A 58 -3.59 -1.51 -5.96
C GLY A 58 -4.41 -2.75 -5.55
N ALA A 59 -4.74 -2.91 -4.26
CA ALA A 59 -5.59 -4.00 -3.78
C ALA A 59 -7.09 -3.66 -3.85
N ALA A 60 -7.46 -2.38 -3.79
CA ALA A 60 -8.85 -1.92 -3.79
C ALA A 60 -9.46 -1.73 -5.19
N GLY A 61 -8.62 -1.72 -6.24
CA GLY A 61 -9.06 -1.49 -7.63
C GLY A 61 -9.68 -2.69 -8.36
N ALA A 62 -9.81 -3.86 -7.72
CA ALA A 62 -10.39 -5.05 -8.35
C ALA A 62 -11.93 -5.16 -8.22
N ASP A 63 -12.57 -4.35 -7.38
CA ASP A 63 -13.99 -4.51 -7.02
C ASP A 63 -14.95 -3.49 -7.66
N GLY A 64 -14.66 -2.99 -8.86
CA GLY A 64 -15.58 -2.05 -9.50
C GLY A 64 -15.37 -1.82 -10.98
N THR A 65 -15.91 -2.70 -11.83
CA THR A 65 -16.64 -2.36 -13.07
C THR A 65 -17.33 -3.62 -13.58
N GLY A 66 -18.52 -3.90 -13.03
CA GLY A 66 -19.48 -4.84 -13.58
C GLY A 66 -20.80 -4.12 -13.80
N SER A 67 -20.81 -3.04 -14.58
CA SER A 67 -22.06 -2.49 -15.09
C SER A 67 -22.64 -3.49 -16.08
N THR A 68 -23.55 -4.34 -15.61
CA THR A 68 -24.43 -5.11 -16.49
C THR A 68 -25.24 -4.12 -17.32
N PRO A 69 -25.17 -4.13 -18.66
CA PRO A 69 -26.13 -3.42 -19.48
C PRO A 69 -27.51 -4.00 -19.18
N GLY A 70 -28.49 -3.13 -18.94
CA GLY A 70 -29.87 -3.53 -18.72
C GLY A 70 -30.37 -4.40 -19.86
N GLU A 71 -30.92 -5.56 -19.53
CA GLU A 71 -31.63 -6.41 -20.46
C GLU A 71 -33.01 -5.78 -20.72
N ASP A 72 -33.17 -5.25 -21.92
CA ASP A 72 -34.47 -4.93 -22.49
C ASP A 72 -35.27 -6.24 -22.70
N ARG A 73 -36.34 -6.44 -21.92
CA ARG A 73 -37.47 -7.31 -22.29
C ARG A 73 -38.80 -6.82 -21.71
#